data_AF-A0A2K2TGL3-F1
#
_entry.id   AF-A0A2K2TGL3-F1
#
_cell.length_a   1.000
_cell.length_b   1.000
_cell.length_c   1.000
_cell.angle_alpha   90.00
_cell.angle_beta   90.00
_cell.angle_gamma   90.00
#
_symmetry.space_group_name_H-M   'P 1'
#
loop_
_entity.id
_entity.type
_entity.pdbx_description
1 polymer ?
#
loop_
_entity_poly.entity_id
_entity_poly.type
_entity_poly.pdbx_seq_one_letter_code
_entity_poly.pdbx_strand_id
1 'polypeptide(L)'
;MILMTKVLLIGATGMAGQEIYQAATKAGLAVTAQVRHADKARELFGTGVTVLEQDALTLSKDELANFDVVVNAFSTSPAEADNHQKLAEHLVHRLGGDQRLLVILGAGSLLDGADDHLVVDDIKKTPGADAWIAIPEGQKKELDYLRTLSGIDWVGISPSYTFKPGPASDQMLVGNDHLLRNDAGESYTTAGTMAKAMVAEILHPAHHRECFTVANS
;
A
#
# COMPACT_ATOMS: atom_id res chain seq x y z
N MET A 1 16.26 2.96 -26.14
CA MET A 1 14.95 2.47 -25.67
C MET A 1 14.86 2.80 -24.20
N ILE A 2 13.92 3.63 -23.79
CA ILE A 2 13.58 3.77 -22.37
C ILE A 2 12.73 2.53 -22.06
N LEU A 3 13.22 1.61 -21.22
CA LEU A 3 12.40 0.49 -20.77
C LEU A 3 11.26 1.05 -19.91
N MET A 4 10.05 0.59 -20.18
CA MET A 4 8.85 0.94 -19.41
C MET A 4 8.80 0.07 -18.16
N THR A 5 8.75 0.68 -16.97
CA THR A 5 8.69 -0.04 -15.68
C THR A 5 7.42 -0.88 -15.60
N LYS A 6 7.58 -2.17 -15.32
CA LYS A 6 6.50 -3.15 -15.18
C LYS A 6 6.08 -3.26 -13.73
N VAL A 7 4.79 -3.04 -13.48
CA VAL A 7 4.23 -2.98 -12.13
C VAL A 7 3.17 -4.05 -11.97
N LEU A 8 3.33 -4.93 -10.98
CA LEU A 8 2.24 -5.76 -10.49
C LEU A 8 1.49 -5.00 -9.40
N LEU A 9 0.19 -4.76 -9.61
CA LEU A 9 -0.67 -4.12 -8.60
C LEU A 9 -1.59 -5.15 -7.97
N ILE A 10 -1.29 -5.57 -6.75
CA ILE A 10 -2.11 -6.46 -5.93
C ILE A 10 -3.22 -5.67 -5.26
N GLY A 11 -4.45 -6.19 -5.29
CA GLY A 11 -5.61 -5.50 -4.74
C GLY A 11 -6.13 -4.37 -5.65
N ALA A 12 -5.90 -4.47 -6.97
CA ALA A 12 -6.19 -3.40 -7.92
C ALA A 12 -7.65 -2.89 -7.89
N THR A 13 -8.64 -3.75 -7.61
CA THR A 13 -10.06 -3.32 -7.57
C THR A 13 -10.51 -2.74 -6.22
N GLY A 14 -9.60 -2.62 -5.23
CA GLY A 14 -9.86 -1.96 -3.96
C GLY A 14 -9.83 -0.44 -4.06
N MET A 15 -10.21 0.25 -2.97
CA MET A 15 -10.29 1.72 -2.92
C MET A 15 -8.97 2.39 -3.35
N ALA A 16 -7.85 2.00 -2.74
CA ALA A 16 -6.54 2.54 -3.08
C ALA A 16 -6.05 2.02 -4.44
N GLY A 17 -6.27 0.73 -4.71
CA GLY A 17 -5.82 0.07 -5.94
C GLY A 17 -6.38 0.73 -7.20
N GLN A 18 -7.65 1.17 -7.19
CA GLN A 18 -8.25 1.82 -8.35
C GLN A 18 -7.54 3.13 -8.69
N GLU A 19 -7.30 3.98 -7.68
CA GLU A 19 -6.59 5.25 -7.87
C GLU A 19 -5.13 5.03 -8.28
N ILE A 20 -4.45 4.03 -7.70
CA ILE A 20 -3.07 3.67 -8.08
C ILE A 20 -3.03 3.20 -9.53
N TYR A 21 -3.95 2.33 -9.96
CA TYR A 21 -4.02 1.85 -11.34
C TYR A 21 -4.14 3.02 -12.32
N GLN A 22 -5.09 3.94 -12.07
CA GLN A 22 -5.32 5.10 -12.94
C GLN A 22 -4.11 6.04 -12.97
N ALA A 23 -3.53 6.36 -11.80
CA ALA A 23 -2.37 7.23 -11.72
C ALA A 23 -1.14 6.61 -12.40
N ALA A 24 -0.88 5.32 -12.18
CA ALA A 24 0.27 4.60 -12.71
C ALA A 24 0.20 4.43 -14.23
N THR A 25 -0.96 4.05 -14.76
CA THR A 25 -1.17 3.94 -16.21
C THR A 25 -1.06 5.29 -16.91
N LYS A 26 -1.62 6.35 -16.32
CA LYS A 26 -1.46 7.73 -16.82
C LYS A 26 0.00 8.20 -16.82
N ALA A 27 0.81 7.72 -15.88
CA ALA A 27 2.25 7.97 -15.82
C ALA A 27 3.08 7.13 -16.80
N GLY A 28 2.44 6.27 -17.62
CA GLY A 28 3.12 5.43 -18.60
C GLY A 28 3.77 4.19 -18.00
N LEU A 29 3.34 3.72 -16.83
CA LEU A 29 3.80 2.45 -16.25
C LEU A 29 3.06 1.27 -16.91
N ALA A 30 3.75 0.15 -17.11
CA ALA A 30 3.16 -1.09 -17.61
C ALA A 30 2.50 -1.85 -16.44
N VAL A 31 1.24 -1.52 -16.13
CA VAL A 31 0.53 -2.07 -14.96
C VAL A 31 -0.21 -3.36 -15.31
N THR A 32 0.06 -4.43 -14.56
CA THR A 32 -0.76 -5.63 -14.50
C THR A 32 -1.58 -5.62 -13.20
N ALA A 33 -2.90 -5.66 -13.34
CA ALA A 33 -3.82 -5.71 -12.21
C ALA A 33 -3.99 -7.14 -11.70
N GLN A 34 -3.46 -7.44 -10.52
CA GLN A 34 -3.78 -8.68 -9.82
C GLN A 34 -5.11 -8.52 -9.08
N VAL A 35 -6.03 -9.46 -9.31
CA VAL A 35 -7.40 -9.45 -8.78
C VAL A 35 -7.91 -10.87 -8.55
N ARG A 36 -8.97 -11.01 -7.75
CA ARG A 36 -9.70 -12.28 -7.59
C ARG A 36 -10.78 -12.51 -8.64
N HIS A 37 -11.25 -11.44 -9.29
CA HIS A 37 -12.34 -11.47 -10.27
C HIS A 37 -11.99 -10.55 -11.45
N ALA A 38 -11.64 -11.11 -12.60
CA ALA A 38 -11.21 -10.33 -13.76
C ALA A 38 -12.32 -9.44 -14.32
N ASP A 39 -13.58 -9.88 -14.24
CA ASP A 39 -14.71 -9.13 -14.78
C ASP A 39 -14.88 -7.79 -14.07
N LYS A 40 -14.70 -7.76 -12.74
CA LYS A 40 -14.70 -6.50 -11.97
C LYS A 40 -13.58 -5.56 -12.42
N ALA A 41 -12.40 -6.10 -12.73
CA ALA A 41 -11.29 -5.29 -13.23
C ALA A 41 -11.60 -4.71 -14.62
N ARG A 42 -12.19 -5.50 -15.53
CA ARG A 42 -12.59 -5.04 -16.86
C ARG A 42 -13.71 -4.00 -16.81
N GLU A 43 -14.63 -4.12 -15.86
CA GLU A 43 -15.67 -3.12 -15.61
C GLU A 43 -15.06 -1.78 -15.16
N LEU A 44 -14.14 -1.82 -14.18
CA LEU A 44 -13.54 -0.61 -13.60
C LEU A 44 -12.50 0.05 -14.51
N PHE A 45 -11.73 -0.74 -15.27
CA PHE A 45 -10.54 -0.29 -15.99
C PHE A 45 -10.66 -0.40 -17.52
N GLY A 46 -11.79 -0.91 -18.02
CA GLY A 46 -12.02 -1.19 -19.44
C GLY A 46 -11.46 -2.54 -19.89
N THR A 47 -11.85 -3.00 -21.08
CA THR A 47 -11.48 -4.33 -21.59
C THR A 47 -10.00 -4.49 -21.94
N GLY A 48 -9.25 -3.39 -22.06
CA GLY A 48 -7.81 -3.39 -22.36
C GLY A 48 -6.90 -3.60 -21.15
N VAL A 49 -7.45 -3.75 -19.94
CA VAL A 49 -6.65 -4.01 -18.74
C VAL A 49 -5.91 -5.34 -18.85
N THR A 50 -4.62 -5.33 -18.49
CA THR A 50 -3.86 -6.57 -18.30
C THR A 50 -4.14 -7.10 -16.90
N VAL A 51 -4.68 -8.31 -16.81
CA VAL A 51 -5.17 -8.89 -15.55
C VAL A 51 -4.41 -10.17 -15.23
N LEU A 52 -4.08 -10.32 -13.95
CA LEU A 52 -3.64 -11.57 -13.36
C LEU A 52 -4.72 -12.02 -12.36
N GLU A 53 -5.62 -12.90 -12.82
CA GLU A 53 -6.75 -13.39 -12.01
C GLU A 53 -6.34 -14.62 -11.21
N GLN A 54 -5.93 -14.41 -9.96
CA GLN A 54 -5.56 -15.47 -9.04
C GLN A 54 -5.55 -14.96 -7.60
N ASP A 55 -5.37 -15.85 -6.63
CA ASP A 55 -5.08 -15.41 -5.26
C ASP A 55 -3.65 -14.84 -5.16
N ALA A 56 -3.49 -13.72 -4.46
CA ALA A 56 -2.18 -13.10 -4.27
C ALA A 56 -1.24 -14.01 -3.46
N LEU A 57 -1.79 -14.83 -2.55
CA LEU A 57 -1.05 -15.82 -1.77
C LEU A 57 -0.60 -17.05 -2.59
N THR A 58 -0.96 -17.14 -3.87
CA THR A 58 -0.51 -18.22 -4.76
C THR A 58 0.49 -17.78 -5.82
N LEU A 59 0.81 -16.48 -5.88
CA LEU A 59 1.78 -15.92 -6.84
C LEU A 59 3.11 -16.69 -6.79
N SER A 60 3.57 -17.15 -7.95
CA SER A 60 4.84 -17.86 -8.08
C SER A 60 6.01 -16.91 -8.29
N LYS A 61 7.23 -17.40 -8.05
CA LYS A 61 8.46 -16.67 -8.35
C LYS A 61 8.58 -16.30 -9.83
N ASP A 62 8.21 -17.23 -10.73
CA ASP A 62 8.33 -17.03 -12.17
C ASP A 62 7.35 -15.96 -12.68
N GLU A 63 6.15 -15.89 -12.11
CA GLU A 63 5.21 -14.81 -12.41
C GLU A 63 5.74 -13.47 -11.91
N LEU A 64 6.21 -13.42 -10.66
CA LEU A 64 6.74 -12.20 -10.06
C LEU A 64 7.98 -11.67 -10.79
N ALA A 65 8.84 -12.54 -11.33
CA ALA A 65 10.04 -12.17 -12.09
C ALA A 65 9.75 -11.31 -13.34
N ASN A 66 8.50 -11.21 -13.78
CA ASN A 66 8.11 -10.36 -14.91
C ASN A 66 7.97 -8.89 -14.55
N PHE A 67 8.06 -8.51 -13.27
CA PHE A 67 7.78 -7.16 -12.78
C PHE A 67 9.01 -6.53 -12.15
N ASP A 68 9.19 -5.22 -12.37
CA ASP A 68 10.27 -4.46 -11.73
C ASP A 68 9.82 -4.02 -10.31
N VAL A 69 8.52 -3.71 -10.18
CA VAL A 69 7.92 -3.28 -8.91
C VAL A 69 6.64 -4.08 -8.62
N VAL A 70 6.48 -4.53 -7.38
CA VAL A 70 5.24 -5.09 -6.87
C VAL A 70 4.63 -4.14 -5.86
N VAL A 71 3.41 -3.70 -6.11
CA VAL A 71 2.61 -2.86 -5.21
C VAL A 71 1.60 -3.75 -4.49
N ASN A 72 1.73 -3.84 -3.17
CA ASN A 72 0.78 -4.50 -2.29
C ASN A 72 -0.24 -3.48 -1.73
N ALA A 73 -1.39 -3.36 -2.41
CA ALA A 73 -2.55 -2.60 -1.94
C ALA A 73 -3.67 -3.54 -1.40
N PHE A 74 -3.27 -4.72 -0.90
CA PHE A 74 -4.20 -5.70 -0.34
C PHE A 74 -4.90 -5.17 0.91
N SER A 75 -6.18 -5.51 1.04
CA SER A 75 -6.99 -5.29 2.22
C SER A 75 -7.68 -6.59 2.60
N THR A 76 -8.02 -6.76 3.87
CA THR A 76 -8.60 -8.00 4.37
C THR A 76 -9.73 -7.76 5.37
N SER A 77 -10.48 -8.80 5.67
CA SER A 77 -11.48 -8.78 6.74
C SER A 77 -10.80 -8.93 8.11
N PRO A 78 -11.43 -8.50 9.22
CA PRO A 78 -10.85 -8.67 10.56
C PRO A 78 -10.49 -10.13 10.90
N ALA A 79 -11.30 -11.09 10.43
CA ALA A 79 -11.05 -12.53 10.63
C ALA A 79 -9.80 -13.05 9.89
N GLU A 80 -9.34 -12.32 8.89
CA GLU A 80 -8.23 -12.67 8.02
C GLU A 80 -7.08 -11.65 8.14
N ALA A 81 -7.02 -10.88 9.23
CA ALA A 81 -6.05 -9.81 9.42
C ALA A 81 -4.59 -10.26 9.30
N ASP A 82 -4.27 -11.50 9.75
CA ASP A 82 -2.94 -12.08 9.60
C ASP A 82 -2.51 -12.26 8.13
N ASN A 83 -3.44 -12.20 7.17
CA ASN A 83 -3.10 -12.28 5.75
C ASN A 83 -2.30 -11.07 5.26
N HIS A 84 -2.30 -9.94 5.96
CA HIS A 84 -1.40 -8.82 5.68
C HIS A 84 0.07 -9.28 5.77
N GLN A 85 0.47 -9.77 6.94
CA GLN A 85 1.83 -10.28 7.15
C GLN A 85 2.14 -11.49 6.27
N LYS A 86 1.21 -12.47 6.16
CA LYS A 86 1.45 -13.67 5.33
C LYS A 86 1.69 -13.32 3.86
N LEU A 87 0.98 -12.32 3.33
CA LEU A 87 1.19 -11.89 1.95
C LEU A 87 2.54 -11.20 1.79
N ALA A 88 2.94 -10.31 2.71
CA ALA A 88 4.27 -9.71 2.69
C ALA A 88 5.37 -10.79 2.74
N GLU A 89 5.27 -11.76 3.65
CA GLU A 89 6.19 -12.90 3.72
C GLU A 89 6.22 -13.70 2.42
N HIS A 90 5.04 -14.00 1.85
CA HIS A 90 4.92 -14.75 0.61
C HIS A 90 5.65 -14.08 -0.56
N LEU A 91 5.47 -12.76 -0.70
CA LEU A 91 6.09 -11.93 -1.73
C LEU A 91 7.61 -11.84 -1.53
N VAL A 92 8.06 -11.50 -0.32
CA VAL A 92 9.49 -11.34 0.00
C VAL A 92 10.29 -12.60 -0.29
N HIS A 93 9.76 -13.79 0.01
CA HIS A 93 10.44 -15.06 -0.28
C HIS A 93 10.56 -15.39 -1.78
N ARG A 94 9.82 -14.69 -2.65
CA ARG A 94 9.74 -14.98 -4.09
C ARG A 94 10.33 -13.88 -4.95
N LEU A 95 10.40 -12.65 -4.46
CA LEU A 95 11.02 -11.54 -5.16
C LEU A 95 12.55 -11.73 -5.26
N GLY A 96 13.12 -11.35 -6.40
CA GLY A 96 14.55 -11.28 -6.64
C GLY A 96 15.15 -9.95 -6.19
N GLY A 97 16.49 -9.88 -6.14
CA GLY A 97 17.22 -8.77 -5.52
C GLY A 97 17.03 -7.40 -6.19
N ASP A 98 16.74 -7.35 -7.49
CA ASP A 98 16.59 -6.08 -8.22
C ASP A 98 15.14 -5.55 -8.20
N GLN A 99 14.19 -6.33 -7.67
CA GLN A 99 12.77 -5.95 -7.64
C GLN A 99 12.43 -5.16 -6.37
N ARG A 100 11.50 -4.21 -6.50
CA ARG A 100 11.01 -3.42 -5.36
C ARG A 100 9.64 -3.90 -4.88
N LEU A 101 9.42 -3.86 -3.56
CA LEU A 101 8.14 -4.14 -2.92
C LEU A 101 7.60 -2.87 -2.24
N LEU A 102 6.53 -2.28 -2.77
CA LEU A 102 5.88 -1.13 -2.16
C LEU A 102 4.57 -1.60 -1.50
N VAL A 103 4.36 -1.24 -0.23
CA VAL A 103 3.26 -1.77 0.59
C VAL A 103 2.44 -0.64 1.19
N ILE A 104 1.11 -0.68 1.03
CA ILE A 104 0.22 0.18 1.81
C ILE A 104 0.06 -0.43 3.19
N LEU A 105 0.50 0.30 4.21
CA LEU A 105 0.38 -0.09 5.61
C LEU A 105 -0.84 0.61 6.25
N GLY A 106 -0.92 0.59 7.58
CA GLY A 106 -1.99 1.22 8.34
C GLY A 106 -1.45 2.30 9.28
N ALA A 107 -2.29 3.30 9.58
CA ALA A 107 -1.93 4.36 10.52
C ALA A 107 -1.59 3.85 11.93
N GLY A 108 -2.08 2.65 12.31
CA GLY A 108 -1.88 2.10 13.65
C GLY A 108 -0.42 1.84 14.05
N SER A 109 0.50 1.77 13.10
CA SER A 109 1.94 1.63 13.36
C SER A 109 2.67 2.96 13.53
N LEU A 110 2.01 4.09 13.28
CA LEU A 110 2.56 5.43 13.49
C LEU A 110 2.57 5.79 14.98
N LEU A 111 3.40 6.79 15.30
CA LEU A 111 3.53 7.41 16.61
C LEU A 111 2.68 8.68 16.67
N ASP A 112 2.11 8.97 17.83
CA ASP A 112 1.39 10.21 18.10
C ASP A 112 1.60 10.67 19.55
N GLY A 113 1.21 11.91 19.83
CA GLY A 113 1.33 12.52 21.15
C GLY A 113 2.76 12.94 21.52
N ALA A 114 2.90 13.54 22.69
CA ALA A 114 4.20 13.98 23.22
C ALA A 114 5.01 12.84 23.85
N ASP A 115 4.38 11.70 24.07
CA ASP A 115 4.93 10.48 24.64
C ASP A 115 5.24 9.40 23.58
N ASP A 116 5.06 9.73 22.29
CA ASP A 116 5.32 8.83 21.15
C ASP A 116 4.62 7.46 21.30
N HIS A 117 3.37 7.46 21.75
CA HIS A 117 2.59 6.22 21.81
C HIS A 117 2.13 5.79 20.42
N LEU A 118 1.80 4.50 20.25
CA LEU A 118 1.32 4.00 18.97
C LEU A 118 -0.12 4.42 18.73
N VAL A 119 -0.42 4.87 17.51
CA VAL A 119 -1.77 5.24 17.08
C VAL A 119 -2.78 4.09 17.22
N VAL A 120 -2.34 2.82 17.14
CA VAL A 120 -3.24 1.68 17.39
C VAL A 120 -3.82 1.70 18.81
N ASP A 121 -3.13 2.28 19.79
CA ASP A 121 -3.63 2.40 21.16
C ASP A 121 -4.76 3.44 21.27
N ASP A 122 -4.75 4.46 20.41
CA ASP A 122 -5.87 5.40 20.27
C ASP A 122 -7.03 4.80 19.49
N ILE A 123 -6.74 4.06 18.42
CA ILE A 123 -7.75 3.34 17.64
C ILE A 123 -8.55 2.39 18.55
N LYS A 124 -7.89 1.67 19.46
CA LYS A 124 -8.55 0.79 20.45
C LYS A 124 -9.59 1.48 21.32
N LYS A 125 -9.45 2.79 21.54
CA LYS A 125 -10.40 3.60 22.34
C LYS A 125 -11.63 4.03 21.54
N THR A 126 -11.62 3.86 20.21
CA THR A 126 -12.75 4.24 19.34
C THR A 126 -13.94 3.30 19.58
N PRO A 127 -15.17 3.82 19.77
CA PRO A 127 -16.35 2.98 19.95
C PRO A 127 -16.54 1.98 18.79
N GLY A 128 -16.63 0.69 19.13
CA GLY A 128 -16.78 -0.39 18.15
C GLY A 128 -15.48 -0.87 17.49
N ALA A 129 -14.31 -0.37 17.92
CA ALA A 129 -13.01 -0.80 17.41
C ALA A 129 -12.77 -2.31 17.57
N ASP A 130 -13.29 -2.93 18.63
CA ASP A 130 -13.12 -4.37 18.90
C ASP A 130 -13.53 -5.27 17.71
N ALA A 131 -14.49 -4.82 16.89
CA ALA A 131 -14.95 -5.59 15.74
C ALA A 131 -13.95 -5.60 14.56
N TRP A 132 -12.97 -4.69 14.54
CA TRP A 132 -12.07 -4.51 13.40
C TRP A 132 -10.61 -4.20 13.78
N ILE A 133 -10.27 -4.09 15.07
CA ILE A 133 -8.93 -3.75 15.57
C ILE A 133 -7.84 -4.73 15.10
N ALA A 134 -8.21 -5.97 14.80
CA ALA A 134 -7.29 -6.95 14.25
C ALA A 134 -6.58 -6.47 12.97
N ILE A 135 -7.24 -5.63 12.15
CA ILE A 135 -6.67 -5.12 10.89
C ILE A 135 -5.44 -4.21 11.13
N PRO A 136 -5.54 -3.08 11.86
CA PRO A 136 -4.36 -2.24 12.13
C PRO A 136 -3.30 -2.97 12.96
N GLU A 137 -3.66 -3.91 13.84
CA GLU A 137 -2.69 -4.76 14.53
C GLU A 137 -1.95 -5.70 13.57
N GLY A 138 -2.66 -6.28 12.58
CA GLY A 138 -2.09 -7.11 11.53
C GLY A 138 -1.11 -6.34 10.63
N GLN A 139 -1.46 -5.11 10.23
CA GLN A 139 -0.56 -4.24 9.46
C GLN A 139 0.63 -3.74 10.28
N LYS A 140 0.48 -3.57 11.60
CA LYS A 140 1.64 -3.31 12.47
C LYS A 140 2.59 -4.50 12.46
N LYS A 141 2.10 -5.74 12.58
CA LYS A 141 2.93 -6.95 12.47
C LYS A 141 3.60 -7.07 11.09
N GLU A 142 2.89 -6.70 10.02
CA GLU A 142 3.44 -6.62 8.66
C GLU A 142 4.63 -5.65 8.61
N LEU A 143 4.51 -4.43 9.15
CA LEU A 143 5.63 -3.49 9.21
C LEU A 143 6.78 -4.00 10.10
N ASP A 144 6.48 -4.58 11.26
CA ASP A 144 7.49 -5.15 12.15
C ASP A 144 8.29 -6.24 11.42
N TYR A 145 7.63 -7.10 10.64
CA TYR A 145 8.28 -8.09 9.77
C TYR A 145 9.15 -7.43 8.70
N LEU A 146 8.63 -6.45 7.94
CA LEU A 146 9.38 -5.76 6.90
C LEU A 146 10.67 -5.13 7.44
N ARG A 147 10.63 -4.53 8.64
CA ARG A 147 11.79 -3.94 9.32
C ARG A 147 12.91 -4.96 9.64
N THR A 148 12.63 -6.25 9.63
CA THR A 148 13.66 -7.30 9.81
C THR A 148 14.45 -7.61 8.53
N LEU A 149 13.98 -7.12 7.38
CA LEU A 149 14.51 -7.49 6.07
C LEU A 149 15.61 -6.55 5.60
N SER A 150 16.70 -7.13 5.08
CA SER A 150 17.83 -6.39 4.49
C SER A 150 18.05 -6.67 3.00
N GLY A 151 17.63 -7.85 2.52
CA GLY A 151 17.91 -8.37 1.18
C GLY A 151 16.92 -7.98 0.08
N ILE A 152 15.92 -7.15 0.39
CA ILE A 152 14.92 -6.66 -0.56
C ILE A 152 14.73 -5.16 -0.39
N ASP A 153 14.53 -4.44 -1.50
CA ASP A 153 14.17 -3.03 -1.47
C ASP A 153 12.66 -2.88 -1.26
N TRP A 154 12.25 -2.80 0.01
CA TRP A 154 10.87 -2.59 0.40
C TRP A 154 10.62 -1.14 0.81
N VAL A 155 9.42 -0.64 0.57
CA VAL A 155 8.95 0.66 1.05
C VAL A 155 7.54 0.52 1.60
N GLY A 156 7.35 0.91 2.85
CA GLY A 156 6.03 1.05 3.47
C GLY A 156 5.49 2.47 3.28
N ILE A 157 4.22 2.59 2.92
CA ILE A 157 3.52 3.88 2.89
C ILE A 157 2.29 3.78 3.79
N SER A 158 2.35 4.43 4.96
CA SER A 158 1.22 4.51 5.87
C SER A 158 0.34 5.72 5.54
N PRO A 159 -0.99 5.55 5.39
CA PRO A 159 -1.88 6.70 5.41
C PRO A 159 -1.87 7.36 6.80
N SER A 160 -2.34 8.59 6.86
CA SER A 160 -2.72 9.29 8.08
C SER A 160 -3.99 8.68 8.69
N TYR A 161 -4.44 9.19 9.85
CA TYR A 161 -5.42 8.52 10.72
C TYR A 161 -6.67 8.04 9.98
N THR A 162 -7.25 8.89 9.13
CA THR A 162 -8.39 8.54 8.30
C THR A 162 -7.95 8.29 6.85
N PHE A 163 -8.09 7.05 6.37
CA PHE A 163 -7.90 6.73 4.95
C PHE A 163 -9.24 6.60 4.23
N LYS A 164 -9.53 7.51 3.29
CA LYS A 164 -10.86 7.63 2.67
C LYS A 164 -10.83 7.76 1.14
N PRO A 165 -11.96 7.50 0.44
CA PRO A 165 -12.08 7.84 -0.97
C PRO A 165 -11.92 9.34 -1.19
N GLY A 166 -11.37 9.72 -2.34
CA GLY A 166 -11.26 11.13 -2.74
C GLY A 166 -10.11 11.39 -3.72
N PRO A 167 -10.13 12.54 -4.41
CA PRO A 167 -9.09 12.91 -5.35
C PRO A 167 -7.75 13.13 -4.66
N ALA A 168 -6.67 13.11 -5.44
CA ALA A 168 -5.36 13.51 -4.96
C ALA A 168 -5.35 14.98 -4.55
N SER A 169 -4.70 15.28 -3.43
CA SER A 169 -4.42 16.67 -3.07
C SER A 169 -3.36 17.27 -4.00
N ASP A 170 -3.46 18.57 -4.25
CA ASP A 170 -2.45 19.33 -5.02
C ASP A 170 -1.10 19.30 -4.30
N GLN A 171 -1.11 19.42 -2.98
CA GLN A 171 0.04 19.24 -2.10
C GLN A 171 -0.21 18.11 -1.10
N MET A 172 0.84 17.39 -0.72
CA MET A 172 0.74 16.35 0.30
C MET A 172 1.80 16.60 1.36
N LEU A 173 1.44 16.36 2.60
CA LEU A 173 2.40 16.28 3.69
C LEU A 173 3.09 14.92 3.60
N VAL A 174 4.39 14.90 3.88
CA VAL A 174 5.21 13.69 3.92
C VAL A 174 6.00 13.70 5.22
N GLY A 175 6.02 12.57 5.91
CA GLY A 175 6.78 12.36 7.13
C GLY A 175 7.17 10.89 7.27
N ASN A 176 7.74 10.52 8.41
CA ASN A 176 8.22 9.16 8.65
C ASN A 176 7.30 8.42 9.61
N ASP A 177 7.68 8.39 10.89
CA ASP A 177 6.99 7.55 11.89
C ASP A 177 5.83 8.26 12.59
N HIS A 178 5.70 9.59 12.50
CA HIS A 178 4.68 10.36 13.23
C HIS A 178 3.42 10.64 12.43
N LEU A 179 2.28 10.56 13.11
CA LEU A 179 0.98 10.91 12.55
C LEU A 179 0.94 12.36 12.06
N LEU A 180 0.58 12.55 10.80
CA LEU A 180 0.51 13.87 10.18
C LEU A 180 -0.87 14.50 10.39
N ARG A 181 -0.88 15.83 10.55
CA ARG A 181 -2.07 16.67 10.62
C ARG A 181 -1.90 17.87 9.69
N ASN A 182 -2.97 18.23 8.98
CA ASN A 182 -2.99 19.43 8.15
C ASN A 182 -3.14 20.71 8.99
N ASP A 183 -3.16 21.88 8.33
CA ASP A 183 -3.30 23.18 9.00
C ASP A 183 -4.64 23.35 9.76
N ALA A 184 -5.66 22.56 9.41
CA ALA A 184 -6.93 22.48 10.12
C ALA A 184 -6.91 21.49 11.30
N GLY A 185 -5.80 20.80 11.55
CA GLY A 185 -5.64 19.79 12.59
C GLY A 185 -6.20 18.42 12.21
N GLU A 186 -6.62 18.21 10.96
CA GLU A 186 -7.17 16.95 10.48
C GLU A 186 -6.06 15.98 10.06
N SER A 187 -6.20 14.71 10.43
CA SER A 187 -5.29 13.63 10.02
C SER A 187 -6.00 12.71 9.03
N TYR A 188 -5.81 12.95 7.73
CA TYR A 188 -6.40 12.10 6.71
C TYR A 188 -5.56 12.01 5.43
N THR A 189 -5.77 10.91 4.71
CA THR A 189 -5.24 10.64 3.39
C THR A 189 -6.39 10.23 2.48
N THR A 190 -6.46 10.79 1.29
CA THR A 190 -7.37 10.29 0.25
C THR A 190 -6.71 9.19 -0.58
N ALA A 191 -7.51 8.30 -1.17
CA ALA A 191 -7.02 7.27 -2.08
C ALA A 191 -6.20 7.86 -3.24
N GLY A 192 -6.60 9.01 -3.79
CA GLY A 192 -5.82 9.71 -4.81
C GLY A 192 -4.48 10.25 -4.29
N THR A 193 -4.40 10.75 -3.05
CA THR A 193 -3.13 11.22 -2.47
C THR A 193 -2.18 10.05 -2.26
N MET A 194 -2.69 8.91 -1.75
CA MET A 194 -1.92 7.67 -1.66
C MET A 194 -1.42 7.22 -3.03
N ALA A 195 -2.26 7.27 -4.07
CA ALA A 195 -1.86 6.93 -5.43
C ALA A 195 -0.76 7.85 -5.98
N LYS A 196 -0.85 9.15 -5.71
CA LYS A 196 0.19 10.13 -6.07
C LYS A 196 1.53 9.80 -5.40
N ALA A 197 1.51 9.50 -4.10
CA ALA A 197 2.72 9.10 -3.36
C ALA A 197 3.32 7.80 -3.89
N MET A 198 2.48 6.78 -4.10
CA MET A 198 2.88 5.48 -4.65
C MET A 198 3.55 5.62 -6.03
N VAL A 199 2.92 6.35 -6.95
CA VAL A 199 3.46 6.55 -8.31
C VAL A 199 4.74 7.39 -8.30
N ALA A 200 4.82 8.42 -7.45
CA ALA A 200 6.05 9.20 -7.29
C ALA A 200 7.22 8.30 -6.83
N GLU A 201 6.99 7.43 -5.84
CA GLU A 201 8.01 6.50 -5.33
C GLU A 201 8.42 5.44 -6.36
N ILE A 202 7.50 4.99 -7.22
CA ILE A 202 7.82 4.07 -8.34
C ILE A 202 8.74 4.74 -9.36
N LEU A 203 8.44 5.99 -9.75
CA LEU A 203 9.15 6.71 -10.81
C LEU A 203 10.49 7.30 -10.33
N HIS A 204 10.51 7.77 -9.10
CA HIS A 204 11.64 8.44 -8.47
C HIS A 204 11.87 7.84 -7.09
N PRO A 205 12.50 6.64 -7.02
CA PRO A 205 12.83 5.99 -5.76
C PRO A 205 13.54 6.95 -4.81
N ALA A 206 12.91 7.27 -3.68
CA ALA A 206 13.46 8.16 -2.66
C ALA A 206 13.63 7.44 -1.32
N HIS A 207 12.85 6.38 -1.10
CA HIS A 207 12.84 5.63 0.15
C HIS A 207 13.34 4.20 -0.07
N HIS A 208 14.08 3.68 0.91
CA HIS A 208 14.67 2.33 0.82
C HIS A 208 14.70 1.63 2.17
N ARG A 209 13.96 0.51 2.27
CA ARG A 209 13.83 -0.30 3.49
C ARG A 209 13.35 0.52 4.69
N GLU A 210 12.36 1.36 4.45
CA GLU A 210 11.75 2.22 5.45
C GLU A 210 10.25 2.38 5.23
N CYS A 211 9.59 2.96 6.23
CA CYS A 211 8.20 3.36 6.15
C CYS A 211 8.13 4.89 6.22
N PHE A 212 7.37 5.48 5.31
CA PHE A 212 7.00 6.88 5.39
C PHE A 212 5.48 7.02 5.41
N THR A 213 4.99 8.20 5.76
CA THR A 213 3.56 8.51 5.83
C THR A 213 3.22 9.74 5.04
N VAL A 214 1.97 9.79 4.56
CA VAL A 214 1.44 10.91 3.78
C VAL A 214 0.09 11.37 4.30
N ALA A 215 -0.16 12.67 4.19
CA ALA A 215 -1.45 13.30 4.50
C ALA A 215 -1.85 14.26 3.37
N ASN A 216 -3.15 14.51 3.26
CA ASN A 216 -3.62 15.69 2.54
C ASN A 216 -3.18 16.94 3.33
N SER A 217 -2.64 17.94 2.62
CA SER A 217 -2.31 19.27 3.16
C SER A 217 -3.56 20.10 3.46
#